data_AF-A0A9N9H4L3-F1
#
_entry.id   AF-A0A9N9H4L3-F1
#
_cell.length_a   1.000
_cell.length_b   1.000
_cell.length_c   1.000
_cell.angle_alpha   90.00
_cell.angle_beta   90.00
_cell.angle_gamma   90.00
#
_symmetry.space_group_name_H-M   'P 1'
#
loop_
_entity.id
_entity.type
_entity.pdbx_description
1 polymer ?
#
loop_
_entity_poly.entity_id
_entity_poly.type
_entity_poly.pdbx_seq_one_letter_code
_entity_poly.pdbx_strand_id
1 'polypeptide(L)' 'MRSDAVKLSSADYKYIMQYKDVKFKPLEMLRDKYPMSNTRFYQIWKGREICINTWNLSLANSNSDISIPV' A
#
# COMPACT_ATOMS: atom_id res chain seq x y z
N MET A 1 -3.62 -2.48 20.16
CA MET A 1 -3.04 -2.46 18.79
C MET A 1 -3.85 -3.43 17.95
N ARG A 2 -4.54 -2.98 16.89
CA ARG A 2 -5.20 -3.89 15.95
C ARG A 2 -4.18 -4.30 14.90
N SER A 3 -3.57 -5.45 15.11
CA SER A 3 -2.52 -6.03 14.25
C SER A 3 -3.08 -6.78 13.03
N ASP A 4 -4.38 -6.64 12.75
CA ASP A 4 -5.09 -7.35 11.66
C ASP A 4 -5.20 -6.50 10.40
N ALA A 5 -4.28 -5.55 10.22
CA ALA A 5 -4.25 -4.77 8.98
C ALA A 5 -3.97 -5.73 7.82
N VAL A 6 -4.93 -5.85 6.89
CA VAL A 6 -4.79 -6.64 5.66
C VAL A 6 -3.42 -6.35 5.05
N LYS A 7 -2.58 -7.38 4.96
CA LYS A 7 -1.27 -7.29 4.30
C LYS A 7 -1.52 -7.36 2.81
N LEU A 8 -1.17 -6.28 2.12
CA LEU A 8 -1.33 -6.15 0.68
C LEU A 8 0.02 -6.41 0.01
N SER A 9 0.02 -7.24 -1.02
CA SER A 9 1.16 -7.37 -1.92
C SER A 9 1.25 -6.17 -2.88
N SER A 10 2.39 -6.00 -3.54
CA SER A 10 2.55 -4.99 -4.59
C SER A 10 1.53 -5.15 -5.73
N ALA A 11 1.10 -6.38 -6.02
CA ALA A 11 0.06 -6.64 -7.02
C ALA A 11 -1.31 -6.16 -6.55
N ASP A 12 -1.63 -6.34 -5.27
CA ASP A 12 -2.90 -5.89 -4.69
C ASP A 12 -3.00 -4.36 -4.71
N TYR A 13 -1.92 -3.65 -4.38
CA TYR A 13 -1.86 -2.19 -4.48
C TYR A 13 -2.12 -1.71 -5.92
N LYS A 14 -1.53 -2.36 -6.93
CA LYS A 14 -1.77 -2.04 -8.34
C LYS A 14 -3.23 -2.29 -8.73
N TYR A 15 -3.79 -3.42 -8.32
CA TYR A 15 -5.20 -3.75 -8.56
C TYR A 15 -6.15 -2.71 -7.94
N ILE A 16 -5.91 -2.32 -6.68
CA ILE A 16 -6.70 -1.30 -6.00
C ILE A 16 -6.58 0.06 -6.71
N MET A 17 -5.38 0.46 -7.16
CA MET A 17 -5.16 1.74 -7.86
C MET A 17 -5.91 1.86 -9.18
N GLN A 18 -6.18 0.75 -9.89
CA GLN A 18 -6.93 0.78 -11.15
C GLN A 18 -8.34 1.36 -10.99
N TYR A 19 -8.91 1.29 -9.77
CA TYR A 19 -10.25 1.77 -9.48
C TYR A 19 -10.30 3.22 -8.97
N LYS A 20 -9.15 3.92 -8.91
CA LYS A 20 -9.06 5.29 -8.36
C LYS A 20 -10.03 6.27 -9.03
N ASP A 21 -10.15 6.20 -10.35
CA ASP A 21 -10.93 7.16 -11.14
C ASP A 21 -12.31 6.62 -11.55
N VAL A 22 -12.68 5.44 -11.06
CA VAL A 22 -13.96 4.79 -11.40
C VAL A 22 -15.07 5.39 -10.54
N LYS A 23 -15.95 6.15 -11.19
CA LYS A 23 -17.02 6.94 -10.55
C LYS A 23 -18.07 6.14 -9.75
N PHE A 24 -18.24 4.83 -10.01
CA PHE A 24 -19.32 4.04 -9.40
C PHE A 24 -18.90 2.60 -9.06
N LYS A 25 -19.17 2.20 -7.80
CA LYS A 25 -19.22 0.83 -7.26
C LYS A 25 -17.94 -0.02 -7.03
N PRO A 26 -16.68 0.44 -7.13
CA PRO A 26 -15.55 -0.45 -6.82
C PRO A 26 -15.38 -0.73 -5.32
N LEU A 27 -15.87 0.15 -4.42
CA LEU A 27 -15.59 0.03 -2.97
C LEU A 27 -16.23 -1.20 -2.31
N GLU A 28 -17.45 -1.57 -2.68
CA GLU A 28 -18.11 -2.75 -2.10
C GLU A 28 -17.37 -4.04 -2.50
N MET A 29 -17.07 -4.20 -3.79
CA MET A 29 -16.28 -5.32 -4.30
C MET A 29 -14.88 -5.37 -3.71
N LEU A 30 -14.21 -4.22 -3.58
CA LEU A 30 -12.90 -4.13 -2.97
C LEU A 30 -12.94 -4.47 -1.49
N ARG A 31 -14.00 -4.11 -0.75
CA ARG A 31 -14.16 -4.43 0.67
C ARG A 31 -14.41 -5.92 0.89
N ASP A 32 -15.13 -6.58 0.00
CA ASP A 32 -15.34 -8.02 0.06
C ASP A 32 -14.03 -8.79 -0.15
N LYS A 33 -13.19 -8.32 -1.09
CA LYS A 33 -11.87 -8.94 -1.34
C LYS A 33 -10.81 -8.57 -0.31
N TYR A 34 -10.82 -7.32 0.15
CA TYR A 34 -9.88 -6.78 1.13
C TYR A 34 -10.66 -6.18 2.30
N PRO A 35 -10.82 -6.93 3.41
CA PRO A 35 -11.61 -6.48 4.55
C PRO A 35 -10.88 -5.37 5.33
N MET A 36 -10.91 -4.16 4.77
CA MET A 36 -10.30 -2.96 5.33
C MET A 36 -11.20 -1.74 5.15
N SER A 37 -10.88 -0.66 5.85
CA SER A 37 -11.71 0.54 5.86
C SER A 37 -11.62 1.33 4.55
N ASN A 38 -12.71 2.02 4.19
CA ASN A 38 -12.75 2.96 3.06
C ASN A 38 -11.63 4.02 3.17
N THR A 39 -11.35 4.50 4.38
CA THR A 39 -10.24 5.42 4.64
C THR A 39 -8.92 4.85 4.14
N ARG A 40 -8.66 3.56 4.36
CA ARG A 40 -7.44 2.89 3.88
C ARG A 40 -7.37 2.85 2.36
N PHE A 41 -8.46 2.50 1.69
CA PHE A 41 -8.56 2.58 0.21
C PHE A 41 -8.23 4.00 -0.31
N TYR A 42 -8.76 5.04 0.33
CA TYR A 42 -8.44 6.42 -0.05
C TYR A 42 -6.97 6.79 0.19
N GLN A 43 -6.34 6.29 1.26
CA GLN A 43 -4.90 6.52 1.50
C GLN A 43 -4.04 5.85 0.43
N ILE A 44 -4.44 4.66 -0.03
CA ILE A 44 -3.79 3.96 -1.15
C ILE A 44 -3.95 4.74 -2.45
N TRP A 45 -5.16 5.21 -2.78
CA TRP A 45 -5.40 6.01 -3.98
C TRP A 45 -4.70 7.36 -3.99
N LYS A 46 -4.44 7.93 -2.80
CA LYS A 46 -3.61 9.12 -2.61
C LYS A 46 -2.10 8.82 -2.64
N GLY A 47 -1.71 7.56 -2.81
CA GLY A 47 -0.31 7.11 -2.85
C GLY A 47 0.39 7.09 -1.50
N ARG A 48 -0.30 7.35 -0.37
CA ARG A 48 0.34 7.49 0.94
C ARG A 48 0.94 6.18 1.44
N GLU A 49 0.25 5.06 1.25
CA GLU A 49 0.78 3.74 1.66
C GLU A 49 1.84 3.18 0.71
N ILE A 50 1.73 3.47 -0.59
CA ILE A 50 2.71 3.01 -1.57
C ILE A 50 4.04 3.68 -1.33
N CYS A 51 4.04 5.00 -1.08
CA CYS A 51 5.26 5.72 -0.69
C CYS A 51 5.86 5.15 0.60
N ILE A 52 5.06 4.84 1.62
CA ILE A 52 5.59 4.24 2.85
C ILE A 52 6.26 2.89 2.58
N ASN A 53 5.64 2.03 1.76
CA ASN A 53 6.22 0.72 1.45
C ASN A 53 7.48 0.81 0.58
N THR A 54 7.50 1.69 -0.44
CA THR A 54 8.70 1.88 -1.27
C THR A 54 9.85 2.50 -0.49
N TRP A 55 9.56 3.47 0.38
CA TRP A 55 10.56 4.07 1.26
C TRP A 55 11.11 3.08 2.28
N ASN A 56 10.25 2.26 2.90
CA ASN A 56 10.69 1.23 3.84
C ASN A 56 11.52 0.11 3.16
N LEU A 57 11.15 -0.29 1.94
CA LEU A 57 11.94 -1.24 1.15
C LEU A 57 13.29 -0.65 0.74
N SER A 58 13.31 0.63 0.34
CA SER A 58 14.56 1.34 0.05
C SER A 58 15.46 1.38 1.29
N LEU A 59 14.92 1.77 2.45
CA LEU A 59 15.68 1.84 3.70
C LEU A 59 16.18 0.46 4.16
N ALA A 60 15.36 -0.58 4.03
CA ALA A 60 15.76 -1.95 4.35
C ALA A 60 16.90 -2.45 3.45
N ASN A 61 16.89 -2.09 2.17
CA ASN A 61 17.95 -2.43 1.20
C ASN A 61 19.20 -1.55 1.33
N SER A 62 19.07 -0.32 1.86
CA SER A 62 20.20 0.58 2.15
C SER A 62 21.00 0.17 3.40
N ASN A 63 20.48 -0.71 4.25
CA ASN A 63 21.19 -1.20 5.43
C ASN A 63 22.22 -2.31 5.13
N SER A 64 22.42 -2.69 3.86
CA SER A 64 23.42 -3.68 3.44
C SER A 64 24.67 -3.08 2.78
N ASP A 65 24.79 -1.76 2.65
CA ASP A 65 25.97 -1.13 2.03
C ASP A 65 26.33 0.19 2.74
N ILE A 66 26.85 0.08 3.96
CA ILE A 66 27.66 1.15 4.55
C ILE A 66 29.09 0.62 4.69
N SER A 67 29.78 0.57 3.56
CA SER A 67 31.25 0.62 3.54
C SER A 67 31.61 2.07 3.24
N ILE A 68 31.92 2.84 4.28
CA ILE A 68 32.44 4.21 4.17
C ILE A 68 33.95 4.08 4.00
N PRO A 69 34.57 4.49 2.87
CA PRO A 69 36.00 4.72 2.86
C PRO A 69 36.28 6.09 3.50
N VAL A 70 37.30 6.07 4.37
CA VAL A 70 37.91 7.20 5.11
C VAL A 70 38.44 8.28 4.17
#